data_AF-A0A9W9ZNB2-F1
#
_entry.id   AF-A0A9W9ZNB2-F1
#
_cell.length_a   1.000
_cell.length_b   1.000
_cell.length_c   1.000
_cell.angle_alpha   90.00
_cell.angle_beta   90.00
_cell.angle_gamma   90.00
#
_symmetry.space_group_name_H-M   'P 1'
#
loop_
_entity.id
_entity.type
_entity.pdbx_description
1 polymer ?
#
loop_
_entity_poly.entity_id
_entity_poly.type
_entity_poly.pdbx_seq_one_letter_code
_entity_poly.pdbx_strand_id
1 'polypeptide(L)'
;MDRARVEKSPVTKDFAAAVCRLPEKYTQAEYTRFIDSWGTHIVVKVELGTKQTERYESSYIQVAKDNMENMGASVSVSGGYMGFSASVSASFDKFKKSRTDNTTFSENKVEFSSGGPDMPEPIGLRLQPIYEAIDIRFFSRLNRTYRCDELATRKDNVIEYLKKYPNIENVKTPTDPDVRLPITWPLGYLCPSYAKVRMSNGTFWHEGTRLHDTEDSSARNAWSNPYDLAGKVAKNDMEQKFCMKTQGQTSEYNLPWPKGRYCIFKKGNCPGGLKKKDILWDDEDNNNKNSYSGQLPDGEYGKDTKIYFCCRSDGYATNDIILPTDSPFVLFKSNNHLCQLVRGMNAKNEYFYWDGEDKNPKSSVSAGGPYAQQEGANGDIRVHYCYYVKQE
;
A
#
# COMPACT_ATOMS: atom_id res chain seq x y z
N MET A 1 38.09 13.90 -19.58
CA MET A 1 39.07 14.58 -20.46
C MET A 1 40.35 15.01 -19.77
N ASP A 2 40.42 15.14 -18.44
CA ASP A 2 41.59 15.75 -17.79
C ASP A 2 42.88 14.97 -18.03
N ARG A 3 42.84 13.63 -17.99
CA ARG A 3 43.97 12.79 -18.42
C ARG A 3 44.34 12.98 -19.88
N ALA A 4 43.40 12.93 -20.83
CA ALA A 4 43.70 13.16 -22.25
C ALA A 4 44.24 14.58 -22.53
N ARG A 5 43.82 15.59 -21.76
CA ARG A 5 44.35 16.96 -21.82
C ARG A 5 45.79 17.02 -21.28
N VAL A 6 46.09 16.27 -20.21
CA VAL A 6 47.43 16.16 -19.60
C VAL A 6 48.37 15.30 -20.46
N GLU A 7 47.88 14.19 -21.00
CA GLU A 7 48.58 13.20 -21.84
C GLU A 7 48.66 13.63 -23.33
N LYS A 8 47.98 14.73 -23.70
CA LYS A 8 48.00 15.35 -25.03
C LYS A 8 47.56 14.43 -26.18
N SER A 9 46.65 13.49 -25.93
CA SER A 9 46.19 12.55 -26.94
C SER A 9 45.34 13.24 -28.03
N PRO A 10 45.63 13.03 -29.33
CA PRO A 10 44.78 13.53 -30.41
C PRO A 10 43.45 12.78 -30.49
N VAL A 11 42.44 13.38 -31.13
CA VAL A 11 41.27 12.62 -31.59
C VAL A 11 41.67 11.66 -32.71
N THR A 12 40.84 10.65 -33.01
CA THR A 12 41.09 9.74 -34.14
C THR A 12 41.02 10.49 -35.47
N LYS A 13 41.76 10.00 -36.48
CA LYS A 13 41.76 10.60 -37.83
C LYS A 13 40.37 10.60 -38.45
N ASP A 14 39.61 9.54 -38.23
CA ASP A 14 38.26 9.39 -38.78
C ASP A 14 37.28 10.37 -38.13
N PHE A 15 37.39 10.59 -36.82
CA PHE A 15 36.59 11.58 -36.12
C PHE A 15 36.90 12.99 -36.62
N ALA A 16 38.19 13.32 -36.74
CA ALA A 16 38.60 14.62 -37.29
C ALA A 16 38.09 14.83 -38.72
N ALA A 17 38.20 13.82 -39.57
CA ALA A 17 37.67 13.88 -40.94
C ALA A 17 36.14 13.98 -40.99
N ALA A 18 35.42 13.35 -40.05
CA ALA A 18 33.96 13.49 -39.94
C ALA A 18 33.56 14.90 -39.50
N VAL A 19 34.23 15.46 -38.49
CA VAL A 19 34.02 16.86 -38.06
C VAL A 19 34.31 17.82 -39.20
N CYS A 20 35.42 17.65 -39.92
CA CYS A 20 35.78 18.54 -41.02
C CYS A 20 34.85 18.47 -42.23
N ARG A 21 34.06 17.39 -42.37
CA ARG A 21 33.02 17.27 -43.40
C ARG A 21 31.72 17.98 -43.04
N LEU A 22 31.51 18.38 -41.78
CA LEU A 22 30.34 19.15 -41.40
C LEU A 22 30.37 20.53 -42.07
N PRO A 23 29.22 21.01 -42.60
CA PRO A 23 29.15 22.33 -43.22
C PRO A 23 29.25 23.43 -42.15
N GLU A 24 29.92 24.54 -42.49
CA GLU A 24 30.01 25.71 -41.60
C GLU A 24 28.66 26.38 -41.41
N LYS A 25 27.85 26.42 -42.47
CA LYS A 25 26.44 26.80 -42.36
C LYS A 25 25.64 25.61 -41.85
N TYR A 26 24.98 25.80 -40.71
CA TYR A 26 24.16 24.76 -40.08
C TYR A 26 23.14 24.15 -41.05
N THR A 27 23.13 22.81 -41.11
CA THR A 27 22.07 22.04 -41.75
C THR A 27 21.69 20.86 -40.86
N GLN A 28 20.41 20.68 -40.58
CA GLN A 28 19.98 19.61 -39.68
C GLN A 28 20.38 18.22 -40.21
N ALA A 29 20.26 17.97 -41.52
CA ALA A 29 20.49 16.66 -42.13
C ALA A 29 21.94 16.15 -42.05
N GLU A 30 22.93 17.03 -42.19
CA GLU A 30 24.36 16.63 -42.07
C GLU A 30 24.73 16.38 -40.60
N TYR A 31 24.21 17.21 -39.69
CA TYR A 31 24.47 17.06 -38.26
C TYR A 31 23.76 15.85 -37.65
N THR A 32 22.56 15.48 -38.15
CA THR A 32 21.92 14.20 -37.81
C THR A 32 22.81 13.03 -38.21
N ARG A 33 23.27 12.96 -39.46
CA ARG A 33 24.17 11.88 -39.90
C ARG A 33 25.45 11.78 -39.06
N PHE A 34 26.00 12.91 -38.65
CA PHE A 34 27.16 12.94 -37.78
C PHE A 34 26.85 12.37 -36.38
N ILE A 35 25.75 12.78 -35.75
CA ILE A 35 25.37 12.28 -34.42
C ILE A 35 24.94 10.80 -34.47
N ASP A 36 24.26 10.35 -35.53
CA ASP A 36 23.91 8.93 -35.71
C ASP A 36 25.16 8.04 -35.81
N SER A 37 26.22 8.55 -36.44
CA SER A 37 27.46 7.80 -36.64
C SER A 37 28.38 7.78 -35.42
N TRP A 38 28.39 8.87 -34.64
CA TRP A 38 29.38 9.08 -33.57
C TRP A 38 28.78 9.12 -32.16
N GLY A 39 27.47 9.17 -32.05
CA GLY A 39 26.75 9.34 -30.79
C GLY A 39 26.75 10.78 -30.27
N THR A 40 26.06 10.97 -29.15
CA THR A 40 25.90 12.27 -28.49
C THR A 40 27.01 12.58 -27.47
N HIS A 41 27.73 11.55 -27.03
CA HIS A 41 28.71 11.62 -25.94
C HIS A 41 29.97 10.82 -26.26
N ILE A 42 31.06 11.21 -25.61
CA ILE A 42 32.29 10.43 -25.51
C ILE A 42 32.41 9.79 -24.12
N VAL A 43 32.96 8.58 -24.07
CA VAL A 43 33.29 7.91 -22.82
C VAL A 43 34.64 8.41 -22.32
N VAL A 44 34.68 8.95 -21.10
CA VAL A 44 35.93 9.51 -20.52
C VAL A 44 36.43 8.76 -19.31
N LYS A 45 35.60 7.88 -18.74
CA LYS A 45 35.99 6.89 -17.73
C LYS A 45 35.06 5.69 -17.87
N VAL A 46 35.62 4.50 -17.76
CA VAL A 46 34.89 3.25 -17.64
C VAL A 46 35.22 2.63 -16.29
N GLU A 47 34.19 2.17 -15.59
CA GLU A 47 34.32 1.32 -14.41
C GLU A 47 34.01 -0.10 -14.85
N LEU A 48 35.00 -0.98 -14.71
CA LEU A 48 34.92 -2.37 -15.13
C LEU A 48 34.66 -3.26 -13.92
N GLY A 49 33.78 -4.25 -14.07
CA GLY A 49 33.52 -5.23 -13.03
C GLY A 49 32.43 -6.21 -13.41
N THR A 50 31.84 -6.81 -12.38
CA THR A 50 30.65 -7.64 -12.49
C THR A 50 29.45 -6.89 -11.93
N LYS A 51 28.36 -6.85 -12.71
CA LYS A 51 27.09 -6.27 -12.30
C LYS A 51 26.03 -7.36 -12.26
N GLN A 52 25.40 -7.52 -11.11
CA GLN A 52 24.14 -8.24 -10.97
C GLN A 52 23.01 -7.22 -10.87
N THR A 53 21.91 -7.47 -11.58
CA THR A 53 20.73 -6.62 -11.58
C THR A 53 19.50 -7.48 -11.43
N GLU A 54 18.76 -7.25 -10.36
CA GLU A 54 17.45 -7.85 -10.16
C GLU A 54 16.39 -6.85 -10.62
N ARG A 55 15.53 -7.27 -11.54
CA ARG A 55 14.39 -6.50 -11.99
C ARG A 55 13.11 -7.22 -11.59
N TYR A 56 12.22 -6.46 -10.97
CA TYR A 56 10.92 -6.93 -10.54
C TYR A 56 9.83 -6.25 -11.37
N GLU A 57 8.92 -7.03 -11.91
CA GLU A 57 7.69 -6.55 -12.54
C GLU A 57 6.48 -6.88 -11.66
N SER A 58 5.57 -5.91 -11.54
CA SER A 58 4.40 -5.99 -10.67
C SER A 58 3.31 -5.07 -11.19
N SER A 59 2.05 -5.43 -10.96
CA SER A 59 0.92 -4.56 -11.31
C SER A 59 0.88 -3.29 -10.44
N TYR A 60 0.33 -2.20 -10.98
CA TYR A 60 0.12 -0.97 -10.20
C TYR A 60 -0.78 -1.19 -8.98
N ILE A 61 -1.76 -2.10 -9.10
CA ILE A 61 -2.61 -2.50 -7.99
C ILE A 61 -1.76 -3.07 -6.85
N GLN A 62 -0.82 -3.94 -7.18
CA GLN A 62 -0.01 -4.60 -6.16
C GLN A 62 1.03 -3.66 -5.54
N VAL A 63 1.62 -2.75 -6.33
CA VAL A 63 2.48 -1.67 -5.82
C VAL A 63 1.70 -0.77 -4.86
N ALA A 64 0.47 -0.39 -5.21
CA ALA A 64 -0.36 0.42 -4.32
C ALA A 64 -0.77 -0.33 -3.04
N LYS A 65 -1.10 -1.62 -3.12
CA LYS A 65 -1.39 -2.46 -1.94
C LYS A 65 -0.18 -2.54 -0.99
N ASP A 66 1.02 -2.77 -1.52
CA ASP A 66 2.26 -2.77 -0.74
C ASP A 66 2.51 -1.41 -0.06
N ASN A 67 2.31 -0.30 -0.79
CA ASN A 67 2.41 1.05 -0.23
C ASN A 67 1.44 1.28 0.92
N MET A 68 0.23 0.74 0.84
CA MET A 68 -0.77 0.85 1.89
C MET A 68 -0.41 0.01 3.13
N GLU A 69 0.15 -1.19 2.97
CA GLU A 69 0.53 -2.05 4.09
C GLU A 69 1.78 -1.56 4.82
N ASN A 70 2.74 -1.01 4.08
CA ASN A 70 4.08 -0.77 4.59
C ASN A 70 4.42 0.73 4.74
N MET A 71 3.71 1.63 4.04
CA MET A 71 4.12 3.03 3.92
C MET A 71 2.93 4.00 3.89
N GLY A 72 2.07 3.96 4.92
CA GLY A 72 0.86 4.78 5.04
C GLY A 72 1.03 6.31 4.86
N ALA A 73 2.26 6.86 4.93
CA ALA A 73 2.57 8.27 4.65
C ALA A 73 2.80 8.60 3.14
N SER A 74 3.01 7.57 2.30
CA SER A 74 3.19 7.69 0.84
C SER A 74 1.87 7.79 0.08
N VAL A 75 0.76 7.70 0.81
CA VAL A 75 -0.58 7.49 0.28
C VAL A 75 -1.49 8.67 0.62
N SER A 76 -2.18 9.21 -0.39
CA SER A 76 -3.20 10.25 -0.24
C SER A 76 -4.59 9.69 -0.48
N VAL A 77 -5.55 10.07 0.36
CA VAL A 77 -6.97 9.77 0.15
C VAL A 77 -7.57 10.91 -0.68
N SER A 78 -8.36 10.57 -1.68
CA SER A 78 -9.04 11.51 -2.57
C SER A 78 -10.50 11.08 -2.77
N GLY A 79 -11.29 11.94 -3.42
CA GLY A 79 -12.73 11.73 -3.63
C GLY A 79 -13.06 10.56 -4.57
N GLY A 80 -14.27 10.57 -5.12
CA GLY A 80 -14.80 9.47 -5.91
C GLY A 80 -13.93 9.06 -7.10
N TYR A 81 -13.94 7.76 -7.41
CA TYR A 81 -13.17 7.15 -8.48
C TYR A 81 -13.83 5.85 -8.94
N MET A 82 -13.98 5.66 -10.26
CA MET A 82 -14.56 4.43 -10.84
C MET A 82 -15.91 4.00 -10.23
N GLY A 83 -16.77 4.96 -9.87
CA GLY A 83 -18.07 4.69 -9.24
C GLY A 83 -18.01 4.40 -7.73
N PHE A 84 -16.82 4.35 -7.14
CA PHE A 84 -16.62 4.33 -5.69
C PHE A 84 -16.56 5.75 -5.14
N SER A 85 -16.96 5.90 -3.89
CA SER A 85 -17.05 7.16 -3.15
C SER A 85 -15.71 7.82 -2.83
N ALA A 86 -14.67 7.00 -2.66
CA ALA A 86 -13.35 7.43 -2.24
C ALA A 86 -12.28 6.56 -2.89
N SER A 87 -11.08 7.11 -2.94
CA SER A 87 -9.94 6.47 -3.57
C SER A 87 -8.65 6.85 -2.92
N VAL A 88 -7.63 6.08 -3.24
CA VAL A 88 -6.33 6.14 -2.62
C VAL A 88 -5.29 6.22 -3.72
N SER A 89 -4.47 7.26 -3.69
CA SER A 89 -3.37 7.45 -4.65
C SER A 89 -2.04 7.25 -3.98
N ALA A 90 -1.15 6.52 -4.66
CA ALA A 90 0.21 6.27 -4.20
C ALA A 90 1.18 7.23 -4.88
N SER A 91 2.00 7.93 -4.11
CA SER A 91 3.04 8.80 -4.65
C SER A 91 4.32 8.01 -4.93
N PHE A 92 4.67 7.85 -6.20
CA PHE A 92 5.91 7.18 -6.61
C PHE A 92 7.17 7.90 -6.14
N ASP A 93 7.16 9.22 -6.07
CA ASP A 93 8.29 9.99 -5.54
C ASP A 93 8.57 9.67 -4.07
N LYS A 94 7.51 9.50 -3.28
CA LYS A 94 7.64 9.09 -1.87
C LYS A 94 8.06 7.62 -1.78
N PHE A 95 7.46 6.76 -2.59
CA PHE A 95 7.83 5.34 -2.70
C PHE A 95 9.32 5.14 -3.00
N LYS A 96 9.87 5.86 -3.99
CA LYS A 96 11.29 5.81 -4.38
C LYS A 96 12.22 6.24 -3.23
N LYS A 97 11.81 7.21 -2.41
CA LYS A 97 12.61 7.77 -1.30
C LYS A 97 12.63 6.91 -0.04
N SER A 98 11.57 6.13 0.21
CA SER A 98 11.41 5.37 1.45
C SER A 98 11.87 3.91 1.36
N ARG A 99 12.29 3.44 0.18
CA ARG A 99 12.64 2.05 -0.06
C ARG A 99 14.01 1.72 0.52
N THR A 100 14.09 0.62 1.27
CA THR A 100 15.34 -0.08 1.58
C THR A 100 15.59 -1.13 0.50
N ASP A 101 16.86 -1.44 0.21
CA ASP A 101 17.28 -2.29 -0.91
C ASP A 101 16.69 -3.73 -0.93
N ASN A 102 15.94 -4.14 0.10
CA ASN A 102 15.43 -5.50 0.31
C ASN A 102 13.95 -5.70 -0.06
N THR A 103 13.23 -4.71 -0.60
CA THR A 103 11.80 -4.89 -0.94
C THR A 103 11.65 -5.67 -2.25
N THR A 104 11.23 -6.93 -2.17
CA THR A 104 11.01 -7.81 -3.34
C THR A 104 9.54 -7.85 -3.74
N PHE A 105 9.23 -7.73 -5.04
CA PHE A 105 7.90 -8.03 -5.57
C PHE A 105 7.92 -9.44 -6.17
N SER A 106 6.95 -10.29 -5.82
CA SER A 106 7.02 -11.73 -6.07
C SER A 106 6.54 -12.18 -7.45
N GLU A 107 5.96 -11.29 -8.26
CA GLU A 107 5.21 -11.70 -9.46
C GLU A 107 6.12 -12.08 -10.64
N ASN A 108 7.19 -11.32 -10.90
CA ASN A 108 8.18 -11.67 -11.91
C ASN A 108 9.55 -11.07 -11.54
N LYS A 109 10.51 -11.93 -11.16
CA LYS A 109 11.91 -11.56 -10.96
C LYS A 109 12.72 -12.00 -12.17
N VAL A 110 13.40 -11.06 -12.81
CA VAL A 110 14.42 -11.36 -13.81
C VAL A 110 15.76 -10.89 -13.28
N GLU A 111 16.73 -11.80 -13.31
CA GLU A 111 18.09 -11.53 -12.88
C GLU A 111 19.00 -11.45 -14.10
N PHE A 112 19.75 -10.37 -14.18
CA PHE A 112 20.73 -10.13 -15.23
C PHE A 112 22.11 -10.08 -14.59
N SER A 113 23.07 -10.76 -15.19
CA SER A 113 24.49 -10.64 -14.84
C SER A 113 25.28 -10.17 -16.06
N SER A 114 26.28 -9.33 -15.82
CA SER A 114 27.15 -8.74 -16.83
C SER A 114 28.56 -8.65 -16.26
N GLY A 115 29.55 -9.09 -17.03
CA GLY A 115 30.94 -9.19 -16.61
C GLY A 115 31.26 -10.33 -15.64
N GLY A 116 32.51 -10.80 -15.68
CA GLY A 116 33.04 -11.83 -14.80
C GLY A 116 34.46 -11.53 -14.32
N PRO A 117 35.02 -12.36 -13.43
CA PRO A 117 36.37 -12.16 -12.87
C PRO A 117 37.44 -12.01 -13.95
N ASP A 118 37.34 -12.79 -15.03
CA ASP A 118 38.31 -12.83 -16.12
C ASP A 118 37.90 -11.97 -17.33
N MET A 119 36.64 -11.52 -17.37
CA MET A 119 36.09 -10.68 -18.43
C MET A 119 35.20 -9.59 -17.81
N PRO A 120 35.79 -8.59 -17.13
CA PRO A 120 35.00 -7.54 -16.51
C PRO A 120 34.39 -6.64 -17.59
N GLU A 121 33.10 -6.31 -17.43
CA GLU A 121 32.35 -5.47 -18.38
C GLU A 121 32.18 -4.04 -17.85
N PRO A 122 31.87 -3.06 -18.71
CA PRO A 122 31.51 -1.72 -18.28
C PRO A 122 30.26 -1.69 -17.38
N ILE A 123 30.45 -1.53 -16.07
CA ILE A 123 29.37 -1.42 -15.09
C ILE A 123 29.01 0.02 -14.73
N GLY A 124 29.92 0.96 -15.05
CA GLY A 124 29.72 2.40 -14.89
C GLY A 124 30.44 3.18 -15.98
N LEU A 125 29.81 4.25 -16.47
CA LEU A 125 30.35 5.12 -17.50
C LEU A 125 30.32 6.58 -17.04
N ARG A 126 31.44 7.30 -17.21
CA ARG A 126 31.45 8.76 -17.15
C ARG A 126 31.48 9.29 -18.57
N LEU A 127 30.43 10.00 -18.95
CA LEU A 127 30.26 10.57 -20.27
C LEU A 127 30.58 12.06 -20.28
N GLN A 128 31.06 12.57 -21.41
CA GLN A 128 31.08 14.01 -21.72
C GLN A 128 30.42 14.24 -23.08
N PRO A 129 29.78 15.40 -23.31
CA PRO A 129 29.19 15.70 -24.62
C PRO A 129 30.22 15.64 -25.74
N ILE A 130 29.82 15.13 -26.91
CA ILE A 130 30.77 14.89 -28.02
C ILE A 130 31.46 16.15 -28.54
N TYR A 131 30.80 17.32 -28.44
CA TYR A 131 31.38 18.60 -28.84
C TYR A 131 32.60 19.00 -28.01
N GLU A 132 32.82 18.41 -26.83
CA GLU A 132 34.04 18.65 -26.04
C GLU A 132 35.29 18.13 -26.76
N ALA A 133 35.16 17.12 -27.63
CA ALA A 133 36.24 16.60 -28.47
C ALA A 133 36.56 17.49 -29.67
N ILE A 134 35.66 18.41 -30.03
CA ILE A 134 35.81 19.38 -31.12
C ILE A 134 36.56 20.60 -30.57
N ASP A 135 37.84 20.42 -30.28
CA ASP A 135 38.69 21.42 -29.66
C ASP A 135 40.07 21.46 -30.30
N ILE A 136 40.58 22.68 -30.55
CA ILE A 136 41.85 22.89 -31.23
C ILE A 136 43.02 22.19 -30.54
N ARG A 137 42.93 21.97 -29.22
CA ARG A 137 43.97 21.26 -28.45
C ARG A 137 44.14 19.81 -28.90
N PHE A 138 43.07 19.16 -29.37
CA PHE A 138 43.13 17.79 -29.87
C PHE A 138 43.43 17.73 -31.38
N PHE A 139 42.97 18.70 -32.16
CA PHE A 139 43.18 18.77 -33.61
C PHE A 139 44.58 19.28 -34.00
N SER A 140 45.16 20.18 -33.22
CA SER A 140 46.51 20.73 -33.44
C SER A 140 47.64 19.70 -33.34
N ARG A 141 47.33 18.47 -32.90
CA ARG A 141 48.26 17.34 -32.82
C ARG A 141 48.22 16.42 -34.05
N LEU A 142 47.20 16.56 -34.91
CA LEU A 142 47.06 15.78 -36.13
C LEU A 142 47.92 16.35 -37.27
N ASN A 143 48.22 15.56 -38.30
CA ASN A 143 48.80 16.08 -39.54
C ASN A 143 47.87 17.13 -40.17
N ARG A 144 48.45 18.13 -40.87
CA ARG A 144 47.68 19.24 -41.46
C ARG A 144 46.55 18.78 -42.38
N THR A 145 46.71 17.65 -43.07
CA THR A 145 45.69 17.02 -43.93
C THR A 145 44.40 16.62 -43.19
N TYR A 146 44.44 16.45 -41.87
CA TYR A 146 43.27 16.08 -41.04
C TYR A 146 42.77 17.26 -40.18
N ARG A 147 43.22 18.48 -40.47
CA ARG A 147 42.75 19.70 -39.81
C ARG A 147 41.87 20.48 -40.78
N CYS A 148 40.87 21.15 -40.22
CA CYS A 148 40.03 22.10 -40.94
C CYS A 148 40.01 23.42 -40.17
N ASP A 149 39.76 24.49 -40.92
CA ASP A 149 39.47 25.82 -40.36
C ASP A 149 38.08 25.83 -39.72
N GLU A 150 37.62 26.93 -39.11
CA GLU A 150 36.23 27.04 -38.58
C GLU A 150 35.78 25.94 -37.59
N LEU A 151 36.72 25.37 -36.82
CA LEU A 151 36.42 24.33 -35.83
C LEU A 151 35.45 24.80 -34.74
N ALA A 152 35.57 26.08 -34.32
CA ALA A 152 34.69 26.70 -33.33
C ALA A 152 33.25 26.80 -33.86
N THR A 153 33.06 27.30 -35.08
CA THR A 153 31.76 27.38 -35.75
C THR A 153 31.10 26.00 -35.86
N ARG A 154 31.86 24.97 -36.25
CA ARG A 154 31.35 23.59 -36.31
C ARG A 154 30.96 23.07 -34.92
N LYS A 155 31.75 23.35 -33.89
CA LYS A 155 31.44 23.00 -32.49
C LYS A 155 30.12 23.64 -32.05
N ASP A 156 29.93 24.94 -32.31
CA ASP A 156 28.73 25.66 -31.93
C ASP A 156 27.48 25.11 -32.63
N ASN A 157 27.60 24.76 -33.91
CA ASN A 157 26.54 24.07 -34.63
C ASN A 157 26.22 22.68 -34.05
N VAL A 158 27.21 21.91 -33.58
CA VAL A 158 26.95 20.63 -32.89
C VAL A 158 26.22 20.88 -31.56
N ILE A 159 26.61 21.90 -30.79
CA ILE A 159 25.92 22.28 -29.55
C ILE A 159 24.46 22.63 -29.85
N GLU A 160 24.23 23.45 -30.86
CA GLU A 160 22.88 23.88 -31.27
C GLU A 160 22.04 22.71 -31.79
N TYR A 161 22.64 21.77 -32.52
CA TYR A 161 21.99 20.52 -32.92
C TYR A 161 21.57 19.70 -31.70
N LEU A 162 22.47 19.47 -30.74
CA LEU A 162 22.20 18.64 -29.56
C LEU A 162 21.12 19.20 -28.64
N LYS A 163 20.93 20.53 -28.59
CA LYS A 163 19.77 21.13 -27.90
C LYS A 163 18.44 20.73 -28.54
N LYS A 164 18.41 20.53 -29.86
CA LYS A 164 17.23 20.16 -30.64
C LYS A 164 17.06 18.64 -30.76
N TYR A 165 18.13 17.87 -30.55
CA TYR A 165 18.17 16.43 -30.75
C TYR A 165 17.03 15.65 -30.07
N PRO A 166 16.66 15.88 -28.80
CA PRO A 166 15.53 15.17 -28.18
C PRO A 166 14.20 15.36 -28.93
N ASN A 167 13.97 16.56 -29.47
CA ASN A 167 12.76 16.86 -30.25
C ASN A 167 12.82 16.24 -31.65
N ILE A 168 14.01 16.19 -32.26
CA ILE A 168 14.24 15.57 -33.57
C ILE A 168 13.97 14.06 -33.48
N GLU A 169 14.47 13.41 -32.45
CA GLU A 169 14.28 11.98 -32.16
C GLU A 169 12.90 11.67 -31.56
N ASN A 170 12.02 12.67 -31.42
CA ASN A 170 10.69 12.53 -30.84
C ASN A 170 10.71 11.83 -29.47
N VAL A 171 11.74 12.12 -28.67
CA VAL A 171 11.94 11.52 -27.35
C VAL A 171 10.91 12.10 -26.40
N LYS A 172 10.10 11.21 -25.81
CA LYS A 172 9.14 11.58 -24.78
C LYS A 172 9.80 11.45 -23.42
N THR A 173 9.67 12.48 -22.58
CA THR A 173 10.04 12.38 -21.17
C THR A 173 9.15 11.31 -20.52
N PRO A 174 9.72 10.27 -19.89
CA PRO A 174 8.93 9.30 -19.15
C PRO A 174 8.18 9.99 -18.03
N THR A 175 6.87 9.74 -17.95
CA THR A 175 6.02 10.19 -16.85
C THR A 175 5.59 8.99 -16.03
N ASP A 176 5.72 9.09 -14.70
CA ASP A 176 5.16 8.07 -13.81
C ASP A 176 3.63 8.07 -13.98
N PRO A 177 3.00 6.89 -14.01
CA PRO A 177 1.54 6.76 -14.13
C PRO A 177 0.85 7.22 -12.84
N ASP A 178 -0.35 7.78 -12.98
CA ASP A 178 -1.22 8.03 -11.83
C ASP A 178 -1.78 6.71 -11.31
N VAL A 179 -1.27 6.25 -10.18
CA VAL A 179 -1.73 5.01 -9.54
C VAL A 179 -2.73 5.35 -8.45
N ARG A 180 -3.99 5.16 -8.81
CA ARG A 180 -5.16 5.40 -7.98
C ARG A 180 -6.02 4.15 -7.91
N LEU A 181 -6.34 3.73 -6.69
CA LEU A 181 -7.23 2.60 -6.43
C LEU A 181 -8.51 3.07 -5.73
N PRO A 182 -9.67 2.46 -6.00
CA PRO A 182 -10.85 2.70 -5.19
C PRO A 182 -10.65 2.15 -3.78
N ILE A 183 -11.17 2.86 -2.76
CA ILE A 183 -11.18 2.35 -1.39
C ILE A 183 -12.35 1.39 -1.26
N THR A 184 -12.04 0.11 -1.07
CA THR A 184 -13.02 -0.96 -0.89
C THR A 184 -12.84 -1.65 0.45
N TRP A 185 -13.88 -2.32 0.93
CA TRP A 185 -13.77 -3.13 2.16
C TRP A 185 -12.71 -4.22 1.96
N PRO A 186 -11.77 -4.38 2.90
CA PRO A 186 -10.68 -5.33 2.77
C PRO A 186 -11.12 -6.79 2.53
N LEU A 187 -10.14 -7.62 2.18
CA LEU A 187 -10.32 -9.06 1.99
C LEU A 187 -10.94 -9.74 3.22
N GLY A 188 -11.76 -10.75 2.95
CA GLY A 188 -12.34 -11.60 3.98
C GLY A 188 -13.78 -11.25 4.34
N TYR A 189 -14.33 -12.12 5.18
CA TYR A 189 -15.69 -12.02 5.64
C TYR A 189 -15.73 -11.02 6.79
N LEU A 190 -16.61 -10.04 6.66
CA LEU A 190 -16.57 -8.82 7.42
C LEU A 190 -17.92 -8.54 8.03
N CYS A 191 -17.94 -8.06 9.26
CA CYS A 191 -19.13 -7.46 9.83
C CYS A 191 -18.74 -6.10 10.39
N PRO A 192 -18.89 -5.02 9.59
CA PRO A 192 -18.99 -3.69 10.16
C PRO A 192 -20.32 -3.72 10.90
N SER A 193 -20.29 -4.11 12.18
CA SER A 193 -21.51 -4.43 12.90
C SER A 193 -22.52 -3.30 12.81
N TYR A 194 -23.78 -3.70 12.76
CA TYR A 194 -24.94 -2.91 12.39
C TYR A 194 -25.03 -1.65 13.28
N ALA A 195 -24.42 -0.57 12.82
CA ALA A 195 -24.80 0.78 13.22
C ALA A 195 -26.30 0.92 13.02
N LYS A 196 -27.05 1.66 13.83
CA LYS A 196 -28.48 1.94 13.57
C LYS A 196 -28.81 2.55 12.18
N VAL A 197 -27.80 2.80 11.34
CA VAL A 197 -27.89 3.38 9.99
C VAL A 197 -27.80 2.31 8.90
N ARG A 198 -28.66 2.47 7.89
CA ARG A 198 -28.87 1.58 6.74
C ARG A 198 -27.58 1.36 5.92
N MET A 199 -27.44 0.15 5.39
CA MET A 199 -26.22 -0.39 4.79
C MET A 199 -25.88 0.18 3.42
N SER A 200 -24.58 0.12 3.07
CA SER A 200 -24.10 0.33 1.70
C SER A 200 -24.68 -0.71 0.72
N ASN A 201 -25.10 -0.27 -0.47
CA ASN A 201 -25.67 -1.12 -1.50
C ASN A 201 -24.65 -2.19 -1.96
N GLY A 202 -25.00 -3.48 -1.82
CA GLY A 202 -24.18 -4.59 -2.33
C GLY A 202 -24.86 -5.95 -2.11
N THR A 203 -24.75 -6.87 -3.08
CA THR A 203 -25.42 -8.18 -3.06
C THR A 203 -24.73 -9.23 -2.17
N PHE A 204 -23.57 -8.90 -1.59
CA PHE A 204 -22.74 -9.79 -0.79
C PHE A 204 -22.86 -9.58 0.73
N TRP A 205 -23.72 -8.67 1.17
CA TRP A 205 -24.03 -8.42 2.58
C TRP A 205 -25.27 -9.21 2.99
N HIS A 206 -25.19 -9.91 4.11
CA HIS A 206 -26.29 -10.70 4.64
C HIS A 206 -26.48 -10.46 6.13
N GLU A 207 -27.75 -10.34 6.52
CA GLU A 207 -28.12 -10.06 7.90
C GLU A 207 -28.22 -11.32 8.73
N GLY A 208 -27.95 -11.19 10.02
CA GLY A 208 -28.21 -12.21 11.02
C GLY A 208 -28.51 -11.59 12.37
N THR A 209 -29.12 -12.37 13.25
CA THR A 209 -29.54 -11.92 14.58
C THR A 209 -29.20 -13.01 15.60
N ARG A 210 -28.72 -12.60 16.78
CA ARG A 210 -28.56 -13.45 17.96
C ARG A 210 -29.29 -12.79 19.13
N LEU A 211 -30.26 -13.47 19.71
CA LEU A 211 -30.77 -13.15 21.03
C LEU A 211 -29.92 -13.90 22.07
N HIS A 212 -29.37 -13.15 23.01
CA HIS A 212 -28.79 -13.66 24.25
C HIS A 212 -29.85 -13.50 25.35
N ASP A 213 -30.33 -14.63 25.85
CA ASP A 213 -31.06 -14.74 27.11
C ASP A 213 -30.00 -14.79 28.22
N THR A 214 -29.82 -13.66 28.88
CA THR A 214 -28.82 -13.47 29.94
C THR A 214 -29.48 -13.71 31.31
N GLU A 215 -28.81 -13.42 32.43
CA GLU A 215 -29.38 -13.71 33.75
C GLU A 215 -30.75 -13.01 33.97
N ASP A 216 -31.74 -13.81 34.36
CA ASP A 216 -33.11 -13.33 34.63
C ASP A 216 -33.26 -12.82 36.09
N SER A 217 -32.46 -13.37 37.03
CA SER A 217 -32.54 -13.06 38.45
C SER A 217 -31.51 -12.00 38.86
N SER A 218 -31.98 -10.84 39.31
CA SER A 218 -31.11 -9.70 39.65
C SER A 218 -30.31 -9.12 38.48
N ALA A 219 -30.78 -9.36 37.26
CA ALA A 219 -30.22 -8.96 35.97
C ALA A 219 -29.56 -7.56 35.94
N ARG A 220 -28.30 -7.49 35.50
CA ARG A 220 -27.44 -6.31 35.56
C ARG A 220 -26.79 -5.93 34.25
N ASN A 221 -27.28 -6.40 33.10
CA ASN A 221 -26.79 -5.93 31.81
C ASN A 221 -26.68 -4.40 31.79
N ALA A 222 -25.57 -3.90 31.25
CA ALA A 222 -25.30 -2.48 31.17
C ALA A 222 -24.63 -2.14 29.85
N TRP A 223 -24.85 -0.93 29.36
CA TRP A 223 -24.34 -0.50 28.05
C TRP A 223 -24.03 0.99 28.05
N SER A 224 -23.23 1.43 27.10
CA SER A 224 -22.93 2.84 26.91
C SER A 224 -24.20 3.64 26.57
N ASN A 225 -24.21 4.92 26.94
CA ASN A 225 -25.23 5.87 26.48
C ASN A 225 -24.54 7.04 25.77
N PRO A 226 -24.64 7.16 24.43
CA PRO A 226 -25.45 6.35 23.52
C PRO A 226 -24.95 4.90 23.32
N TYR A 227 -25.84 4.05 22.80
CA TYR A 227 -25.55 2.71 22.29
C TYR A 227 -25.88 2.68 20.81
N ASP A 228 -24.85 2.61 19.96
CA ASP A 228 -24.97 2.81 18.51
C ASP A 228 -25.03 1.48 17.72
N LEU A 229 -24.78 0.34 18.37
CA LEU A 229 -25.07 -0.99 17.81
C LEU A 229 -26.58 -1.24 17.71
N ALA A 230 -26.97 -2.05 16.72
CA ALA A 230 -28.35 -2.42 16.50
C ALA A 230 -28.73 -3.75 17.14
N GLY A 231 -30.04 -3.87 17.30
CA GLY A 231 -30.68 -4.85 18.15
C GLY A 231 -31.15 -4.20 19.45
N LYS A 232 -31.98 -4.93 20.18
CA LYS A 232 -32.57 -4.48 21.44
C LYS A 232 -31.62 -4.76 22.59
N VAL A 233 -31.55 -3.85 23.55
CA VAL A 233 -30.83 -4.03 24.81
C VAL A 233 -31.82 -3.92 25.95
N ALA A 234 -31.74 -4.85 26.90
CA ALA A 234 -32.56 -4.89 28.11
C ALA A 234 -31.70 -5.35 29.29
N LYS A 235 -32.29 -5.32 30.49
CA LYS A 235 -31.57 -5.68 31.73
C LYS A 235 -31.27 -7.18 31.83
N ASN A 236 -32.16 -8.02 31.30
CA ASN A 236 -32.12 -9.48 31.35
C ASN A 236 -31.91 -10.12 29.96
N ASP A 237 -31.98 -9.35 28.88
CA ASP A 237 -31.86 -9.86 27.51
C ASP A 237 -31.09 -8.88 26.64
N MET A 238 -30.48 -9.39 25.57
CA MET A 238 -29.91 -8.54 24.53
C MET A 238 -29.96 -9.20 23.15
N GLU A 239 -30.32 -8.44 22.12
CA GLU A 239 -30.30 -8.86 20.72
C GLU A 239 -29.13 -8.21 19.98
N GLN A 240 -28.22 -9.02 19.41
CA GLN A 240 -27.15 -8.58 18.53
C GLN A 240 -27.60 -8.76 17.08
N LYS A 241 -27.42 -7.72 16.27
CA LYS A 241 -27.61 -7.80 14.82
C LYS A 241 -26.27 -7.73 14.09
N PHE A 242 -26.13 -8.59 13.09
CA PHE A 242 -24.94 -8.74 12.28
C PHE A 242 -25.23 -8.42 10.81
N CYS A 243 -24.23 -7.89 10.13
CA CYS A 243 -24.22 -7.71 8.69
C CYS A 243 -22.93 -8.32 8.14
N MET A 244 -23.00 -9.55 7.66
CA MET A 244 -21.83 -10.31 7.23
C MET A 244 -21.61 -10.17 5.72
N LYS A 245 -20.43 -9.72 5.31
CA LYS A 245 -19.89 -9.91 3.97
C LYS A 245 -19.56 -11.39 3.80
N THR A 246 -20.28 -12.09 2.93
CA THR A 246 -20.14 -13.54 2.71
C THR A 246 -19.23 -13.91 1.54
N GLN A 247 -18.58 -12.91 0.93
CA GLN A 247 -17.66 -13.09 -0.18
C GLN A 247 -16.29 -12.51 0.18
N GLY A 248 -15.26 -13.37 0.22
CA GLY A 248 -13.90 -12.95 0.59
C GLY A 248 -13.24 -12.00 -0.42
N GLN A 249 -13.64 -12.10 -1.69
CA GLN A 249 -13.25 -11.21 -2.78
C GLN A 249 -14.51 -10.65 -3.44
N THR A 250 -14.52 -9.34 -3.65
CA THR A 250 -15.67 -8.60 -4.21
C THR A 250 -15.29 -7.81 -5.47
N SER A 251 -13.99 -7.56 -5.66
CA SER A 251 -13.38 -7.00 -6.86
C SER A 251 -11.86 -7.29 -6.87
N GLU A 252 -11.18 -6.94 -7.97
CA GLU A 252 -9.71 -6.97 -8.06
C GLU A 252 -9.03 -5.91 -7.15
N TYR A 253 -9.77 -4.87 -6.77
CA TYR A 253 -9.32 -3.77 -5.92
C TYR A 253 -9.40 -4.07 -4.43
N ASN A 254 -9.74 -5.30 -4.04
CA ASN A 254 -9.80 -5.68 -2.64
C ASN A 254 -8.46 -5.40 -1.96
N LEU A 255 -8.52 -4.53 -0.96
CA LEU A 255 -7.35 -4.09 -0.21
C LEU A 255 -7.01 -5.11 0.89
N PRO A 256 -5.73 -5.24 1.25
CA PRO A 256 -5.37 -5.94 2.47
C PRO A 256 -5.89 -5.17 3.68
N TRP A 257 -6.04 -5.89 4.80
CA TRP A 257 -6.28 -5.22 6.06
C TRP A 257 -5.06 -4.37 6.43
N PRO A 258 -5.26 -3.12 6.88
CA PRO A 258 -4.14 -2.27 7.30
C PRO A 258 -3.57 -2.72 8.65
N LYS A 259 -2.25 -2.59 8.83
CA LYS A 259 -1.59 -2.83 10.12
C LYS A 259 -2.16 -1.92 11.19
N GLY A 260 -2.36 -2.45 12.38
CA GLY A 260 -3.02 -1.72 13.45
C GLY A 260 -3.33 -2.59 14.66
N ARG A 261 -4.22 -2.07 15.52
CA ARG A 261 -4.60 -2.74 16.75
C ARG A 261 -6.12 -2.70 16.95
N TYR A 262 -6.79 -3.70 16.41
CA TYR A 262 -8.25 -3.83 16.39
C TYR A 262 -8.66 -5.28 16.12
N CYS A 263 -9.92 -5.62 16.40
CA CYS A 263 -10.52 -6.92 16.10
C CYS A 263 -11.81 -6.75 15.31
N ILE A 264 -12.13 -7.78 14.53
CA ILE A 264 -13.36 -7.91 13.77
C ILE A 264 -13.98 -9.28 14.04
N PHE A 265 -15.27 -9.43 13.80
CA PHE A 265 -15.90 -10.74 13.80
C PHE A 265 -15.27 -11.66 12.76
N LYS A 266 -15.02 -12.92 13.15
CA LYS A 266 -14.48 -13.94 12.25
C LYS A 266 -15.61 -14.56 11.44
N LYS A 267 -15.34 -14.84 10.17
CA LYS A 267 -16.15 -15.75 9.35
C LYS A 267 -15.24 -16.40 8.31
N GLY A 268 -15.25 -17.73 8.23
CA GLY A 268 -14.24 -18.47 7.47
C GLY A 268 -12.82 -18.25 8.03
N ASN A 269 -11.80 -18.19 7.16
CA ASN A 269 -10.41 -17.99 7.59
C ASN A 269 -10.14 -16.53 7.97
N CYS A 270 -9.31 -16.30 9.00
CA CYS A 270 -8.86 -14.94 9.31
C CYS A 270 -7.99 -14.39 8.18
N PRO A 271 -8.23 -13.15 7.73
CA PRO A 271 -7.40 -12.53 6.69
C PRO A 271 -5.94 -12.35 7.14
N GLY A 272 -5.04 -12.17 6.16
CA GLY A 272 -3.61 -12.03 6.40
C GLY A 272 -3.27 -10.99 7.49
N GLY A 273 -2.43 -11.40 8.45
CA GLY A 273 -2.02 -10.56 9.58
C GLY A 273 -2.96 -10.58 10.80
N LEU A 274 -4.21 -11.08 10.67
CA LEU A 274 -5.12 -11.23 11.79
C LEU A 274 -5.07 -12.65 12.38
N LYS A 275 -5.10 -12.72 13.71
CA LYS A 275 -5.07 -13.98 14.47
C LYS A 275 -6.45 -14.31 15.02
N LYS A 276 -6.84 -15.59 14.95
CA LYS A 276 -8.08 -16.11 15.54
C LYS A 276 -8.06 -15.93 17.05
N LYS A 277 -9.18 -15.45 17.60
CA LYS A 277 -9.48 -15.28 19.03
C LYS A 277 -10.96 -15.60 19.27
N ASP A 278 -11.35 -15.69 20.54
CA ASP A 278 -12.75 -15.90 20.92
C ASP A 278 -13.11 -15.26 22.26
N ILE A 279 -14.41 -15.05 22.41
CA ILE A 279 -15.06 -14.78 23.69
C ILE A 279 -16.17 -15.82 23.83
N LEU A 280 -16.24 -16.45 25.00
CA LEU A 280 -17.32 -17.32 25.45
C LEU A 280 -18.08 -16.61 26.55
N TRP A 281 -19.39 -16.47 26.37
CA TRP A 281 -20.34 -16.03 27.37
C TRP A 281 -21.11 -17.26 27.85
N ASP A 282 -21.10 -17.48 29.17
CA ASP A 282 -21.97 -18.44 29.85
C ASP A 282 -23.33 -17.76 30.01
N ASP A 283 -24.23 -18.01 29.05
CA ASP A 283 -25.59 -17.44 29.05
C ASP A 283 -26.46 -18.24 30.06
N GLU A 284 -27.69 -17.78 30.33
CA GLU A 284 -28.56 -18.36 31.38
C GLU A 284 -28.76 -19.88 31.23
N ASP A 285 -28.65 -20.63 32.34
CA ASP A 285 -28.84 -22.08 32.30
C ASP A 285 -30.33 -22.51 32.34
N ASN A 286 -31.20 -21.73 32.99
CA ASN A 286 -32.58 -22.12 33.27
C ASN A 286 -33.57 -21.42 32.33
N ASN A 287 -34.45 -22.19 31.67
CA ASN A 287 -35.43 -21.67 30.70
C ASN A 287 -34.83 -20.81 29.57
N ASN A 288 -33.57 -21.07 29.23
CA ASN A 288 -32.82 -20.36 28.20
C ASN A 288 -33.58 -20.28 26.86
N LYS A 289 -33.83 -19.05 26.40
CA LYS A 289 -34.54 -18.69 25.17
C LYS A 289 -33.61 -18.13 24.10
N ASN A 290 -32.30 -18.43 24.21
CA ASN A 290 -31.32 -18.13 23.19
C ASN A 290 -31.82 -18.53 21.81
N SER A 291 -31.74 -17.60 20.87
CA SER A 291 -32.18 -17.84 19.49
C SER A 291 -31.29 -17.13 18.51
N TYR A 292 -31.22 -17.63 17.29
CA TYR A 292 -30.45 -16.99 16.24
C TYR A 292 -31.04 -17.24 14.85
N SER A 293 -30.71 -16.38 13.89
CA SER A 293 -31.14 -16.50 12.50
C SER A 293 -30.18 -15.80 11.56
N GLY A 294 -30.28 -16.11 10.26
CA GLY A 294 -29.52 -15.45 9.21
C GLY A 294 -28.02 -15.77 9.22
N GLN A 295 -27.21 -14.80 8.78
CA GLN A 295 -25.75 -14.94 8.70
C GLN A 295 -25.06 -14.35 9.92
N LEU A 296 -24.41 -15.22 10.68
CA LEU A 296 -23.66 -14.87 11.89
C LEU A 296 -22.14 -14.97 11.65
N PRO A 297 -21.33 -14.37 12.53
CA PRO A 297 -19.94 -14.75 12.70
C PRO A 297 -19.78 -16.26 12.90
N ASP A 298 -18.57 -16.77 12.71
CA ASP A 298 -18.25 -18.12 13.16
C ASP A 298 -18.34 -18.16 14.69
N GLY A 299 -19.00 -19.18 15.22
CA GLY A 299 -19.24 -19.31 16.64
C GLY A 299 -19.97 -20.59 17.00
N GLU A 300 -20.28 -20.75 18.27
CA GLU A 300 -21.12 -21.79 18.83
C GLU A 300 -22.30 -21.06 19.49
N TYR A 301 -23.51 -21.29 18.99
CA TYR A 301 -24.73 -20.54 19.36
C TYR A 301 -25.76 -21.46 20.02
N GLY A 302 -25.28 -22.34 20.89
CA GLY A 302 -26.09 -23.32 21.60
C GLY A 302 -26.71 -22.71 22.86
N LYS A 303 -26.57 -23.46 23.95
CA LYS A 303 -26.93 -23.01 25.30
C LYS A 303 -26.11 -21.77 25.69
N ASP A 304 -24.79 -21.86 25.55
CA ASP A 304 -23.87 -20.75 25.77
C ASP A 304 -23.53 -20.11 24.42
N THR A 305 -22.98 -18.89 24.45
CA THR A 305 -22.56 -18.19 23.23
C THR A 305 -21.05 -18.09 23.14
N LYS A 306 -20.45 -18.68 22.10
CA LYS A 306 -19.05 -18.45 21.74
C LYS A 306 -18.96 -17.74 20.40
N ILE A 307 -18.28 -16.60 20.34
CA ILE A 307 -18.04 -15.88 19.08
C ILE A 307 -16.55 -15.81 18.80
N TYR A 308 -16.18 -16.16 17.57
CA TYR A 308 -14.80 -16.04 17.11
C TYR A 308 -14.53 -14.66 16.49
N PHE A 309 -13.32 -14.16 16.70
CA PHE A 309 -12.80 -12.88 16.21
C PHE A 309 -11.50 -13.08 15.44
N CYS A 310 -11.21 -12.15 14.53
CA CYS A 310 -9.90 -11.99 13.92
C CYS A 310 -9.30 -10.68 14.44
N CYS A 311 -8.19 -10.77 15.15
CA CYS A 311 -7.56 -9.66 15.84
C CYS A 311 -6.19 -9.34 15.25
N ARG A 312 -5.91 -8.04 15.14
CA ARG A 312 -4.63 -7.52 14.69
C ARG A 312 -3.94 -6.75 15.81
N SER A 313 -2.62 -6.86 15.89
CA SER A 313 -1.82 -6.22 16.93
C SER A 313 -0.41 -5.83 16.45
N ASP A 314 -0.21 -5.74 15.14
CA ASP A 314 1.07 -5.47 14.45
C ASP A 314 1.25 -3.98 14.08
N GLY A 315 0.57 -3.09 14.82
CA GLY A 315 0.68 -1.64 14.68
C GLY A 315 0.17 -0.90 15.92
N TYR A 316 0.13 0.42 15.84
CA TYR A 316 -0.35 1.31 16.91
C TYR A 316 -1.74 1.83 16.59
N ALA A 317 -2.63 1.85 17.60
CA ALA A 317 -3.97 2.41 17.44
C ALA A 317 -3.97 3.91 17.11
N THR A 318 -2.88 4.63 17.43
CA THR A 318 -2.71 6.06 17.11
C THR A 318 -2.25 6.33 15.69
N ASN A 319 -1.95 5.28 14.90
CA ASN A 319 -1.62 5.45 13.49
C ASN A 319 -2.89 5.27 12.67
N ASP A 320 -3.27 6.27 11.87
CA ASP A 320 -4.45 6.19 11.01
C ASP A 320 -4.39 4.99 10.07
N ILE A 321 -5.48 4.21 10.05
CA ILE A 321 -5.75 3.23 9.01
C ILE A 321 -6.74 3.78 7.98
N ILE A 322 -6.69 3.23 6.77
CA ILE A 322 -7.61 3.58 5.68
C ILE A 322 -8.63 2.45 5.52
N LEU A 323 -9.90 2.77 5.74
CA LEU A 323 -11.06 1.90 5.50
C LEU A 323 -12.15 2.70 4.78
N PRO A 324 -13.14 2.06 4.14
CA PRO A 324 -14.28 2.77 3.57
C PRO A 324 -15.03 3.61 4.62
N THR A 325 -15.41 4.83 4.24
CA THR A 325 -16.03 5.82 5.15
C THR A 325 -17.49 6.17 4.81
N ASP A 326 -18.07 5.45 3.84
CA ASP A 326 -19.44 5.71 3.33
C ASP A 326 -20.53 5.39 4.33
N SER A 327 -20.25 4.49 5.26
CA SER A 327 -21.21 4.03 6.24
C SER A 327 -20.52 3.90 7.58
N PRO A 328 -21.24 4.19 8.68
CA PRO A 328 -20.70 3.91 10.01
C PRO A 328 -20.37 2.43 10.18
N PHE A 329 -19.35 2.14 10.98
CA PHE A 329 -18.93 0.78 11.26
C PHE A 329 -18.34 0.67 12.66
N VAL A 330 -18.04 -0.55 13.07
CA VAL A 330 -17.41 -0.83 14.37
C VAL A 330 -16.15 -1.64 14.19
N LEU A 331 -15.16 -1.31 15.01
CA LEU A 331 -14.04 -2.19 15.29
C LEU A 331 -14.00 -2.46 16.79
N PHE A 332 -13.75 -3.71 17.15
CA PHE A 332 -13.47 -4.06 18.54
C PHE A 332 -12.05 -3.62 18.87
N LYS A 333 -11.85 -3.08 20.06
CA LYS A 333 -10.51 -2.73 20.55
C LYS A 333 -9.69 -4.02 20.72
N SER A 334 -8.38 -4.01 20.47
CA SER A 334 -7.54 -5.21 20.66
C SER A 334 -6.47 -4.97 21.72
N ASN A 335 -6.58 -5.65 22.86
CA ASN A 335 -5.61 -5.61 23.97
C ASN A 335 -5.26 -4.22 24.56
N ASN A 336 -5.86 -3.13 24.09
CA ASN A 336 -5.63 -1.77 24.56
C ASN A 336 -6.98 -1.06 24.77
N HIS A 337 -6.97 0.02 25.55
CA HIS A 337 -8.18 0.81 25.80
C HIS A 337 -8.51 1.80 24.67
N LEU A 338 -7.62 1.97 23.69
CA LEU A 338 -7.71 3.00 22.66
C LEU A 338 -8.44 2.50 21.41
N CYS A 339 -9.21 3.39 20.80
CA CYS A 339 -9.73 3.17 19.44
C CYS A 339 -8.62 3.27 18.40
N GLN A 340 -8.64 2.36 17.44
CA GLN A 340 -7.84 2.48 16.23
C GLN A 340 -8.26 3.75 15.48
N LEU A 341 -7.34 4.67 15.19
CA LEU A 341 -7.67 5.84 14.37
C LEU A 341 -7.94 5.39 12.94
N VAL A 342 -9.03 5.87 12.36
CA VAL A 342 -9.42 5.64 10.96
C VAL A 342 -9.49 7.00 10.29
N ARG A 343 -8.74 7.16 9.20
CA ARG A 343 -8.68 8.43 8.46
C ARG A 343 -10.06 8.84 7.97
N GLY A 344 -10.49 10.05 8.30
CA GLY A 344 -11.78 10.62 7.90
C GLY A 344 -12.98 10.14 8.72
N MET A 345 -12.76 9.45 9.85
CA MET A 345 -13.82 9.00 10.75
C MET A 345 -13.53 9.44 12.19
N ASN A 346 -14.59 9.80 12.92
CA ASN A 346 -14.56 10.00 14.37
C ASN A 346 -14.95 8.71 15.08
N ALA A 347 -14.19 8.33 16.10
CA ALA A 347 -14.46 7.14 16.90
C ALA A 347 -15.15 7.50 18.22
N LYS A 348 -16.26 6.84 18.54
CA LYS A 348 -16.89 6.85 19.87
C LYS A 348 -16.54 5.57 20.61
N ASN A 349 -16.13 5.71 21.86
CA ASN A 349 -15.84 4.58 22.73
C ASN A 349 -17.15 4.08 23.36
N GLU A 350 -17.50 2.83 23.09
CA GLU A 350 -18.73 2.22 23.59
C GLU A 350 -18.45 0.86 24.21
N TYR A 351 -19.43 0.35 24.96
CA TYR A 351 -19.34 -0.95 25.61
C TYR A 351 -20.70 -1.58 25.80
N PHE A 352 -20.68 -2.90 25.96
CA PHE A 352 -21.77 -3.66 26.54
C PHE A 352 -21.20 -4.59 27.62
N TYR A 353 -21.95 -4.76 28.70
CA TYR A 353 -21.67 -5.60 29.86
C TYR A 353 -22.75 -6.69 29.91
N TRP A 354 -22.32 -7.94 29.74
CA TRP A 354 -23.15 -9.13 29.85
C TRP A 354 -23.12 -9.65 31.27
N ASP A 355 -24.29 -9.68 31.90
CA ASP A 355 -24.59 -10.35 33.16
C ASP A 355 -24.93 -11.82 32.83
N GLY A 356 -23.93 -12.69 32.91
CA GLY A 356 -24.06 -14.10 32.51
C GLY A 356 -24.59 -14.98 33.63
N GLU A 357 -24.44 -16.29 33.52
CA GLU A 357 -24.83 -17.24 34.57
C GLU A 357 -24.03 -17.01 35.87
N ASP A 358 -24.75 -16.77 36.97
CA ASP A 358 -24.15 -16.55 38.29
C ASP A 358 -23.64 -17.86 38.94
N LYS A 359 -24.18 -19.03 38.58
CA LYS A 359 -23.84 -20.32 39.20
C LYS A 359 -22.85 -21.12 38.35
N ASN A 360 -21.62 -21.20 38.83
CA ASN A 360 -20.49 -21.89 38.17
C ASN A 360 -20.15 -21.29 36.80
N PRO A 361 -19.86 -19.98 36.73
CA PRO A 361 -19.63 -19.27 35.47
C PRO A 361 -18.45 -19.85 34.70
N LYS A 362 -18.66 -20.06 33.40
CA LYS A 362 -17.67 -20.59 32.43
C LYS A 362 -17.27 -19.59 31.36
N SER A 363 -17.69 -18.35 31.51
CA SER A 363 -17.31 -17.22 30.66
C SER A 363 -15.78 -17.13 30.52
N SER A 364 -15.29 -16.87 29.31
CA SER A 364 -13.85 -16.75 29.07
C SER A 364 -13.52 -15.81 27.92
N VAL A 365 -12.37 -15.13 28.04
CA VAL A 365 -11.84 -14.21 27.03
C VAL A 365 -10.46 -14.70 26.60
N SER A 366 -10.28 -14.90 25.29
CA SER A 366 -8.98 -15.26 24.74
C SER A 366 -7.94 -14.15 24.94
N ALA A 367 -6.78 -14.50 25.53
CA ALA A 367 -5.64 -13.60 25.59
C ALA A 367 -5.24 -13.12 24.18
N GLY A 368 -5.00 -11.82 24.00
CA GLY A 368 -4.72 -11.26 22.68
C GLY A 368 -5.97 -10.93 21.84
N GLY A 369 -7.17 -11.12 22.39
CA GLY A 369 -8.47 -10.95 21.76
C GLY A 369 -9.01 -9.52 21.73
N PRO A 370 -10.32 -9.36 21.49
CA PRO A 370 -11.00 -8.11 21.76
C PRO A 370 -10.72 -7.66 23.20
N TYR A 371 -10.63 -6.36 23.43
CA TYR A 371 -10.50 -5.80 24.76
C TYR A 371 -11.82 -6.00 25.51
N ALA A 372 -11.83 -7.05 26.31
CA ALA A 372 -12.92 -7.45 27.15
C ALA A 372 -12.42 -7.70 28.58
N GLN A 373 -13.19 -7.28 29.56
CA GLN A 373 -12.89 -7.44 30.99
C GLN A 373 -13.83 -8.49 31.55
N GLN A 374 -13.28 -9.49 32.21
CA GLN A 374 -14.06 -10.40 33.05
C GLN A 374 -14.19 -9.76 34.42
N GLU A 375 -15.42 -9.52 34.88
CA GLU A 375 -15.74 -8.77 36.09
C GLU A 375 -16.45 -9.66 37.12
N GLY A 376 -16.10 -9.48 38.39
CA GLY A 376 -16.72 -10.20 39.50
C GLY A 376 -16.37 -11.69 39.58
N ALA A 377 -16.93 -12.35 40.60
CA ALA A 377 -16.86 -13.81 40.76
C ALA A 377 -17.83 -14.55 39.82
N ASN A 378 -18.79 -13.83 39.25
CA ASN A 378 -19.84 -14.32 38.36
C ASN A 378 -19.35 -14.40 36.90
N GLY A 379 -18.12 -13.97 36.61
CA GLY A 379 -17.51 -14.16 35.30
C GLY A 379 -18.11 -13.31 34.18
N ASP A 380 -18.89 -12.28 34.52
CA ASP A 380 -19.50 -11.33 33.61
C ASP A 380 -18.47 -10.69 32.68
N ILE A 381 -18.87 -10.38 31.46
CA ILE A 381 -17.95 -9.87 30.45
C ILE A 381 -18.37 -8.46 30.03
N ARG A 382 -17.46 -7.49 30.15
CA ARG A 382 -17.59 -6.19 29.48
C ARG A 382 -16.76 -6.17 28.21
N VAL A 383 -17.40 -6.03 27.04
CA VAL A 383 -16.69 -5.86 25.76
C VAL A 383 -16.73 -4.41 25.32
N HIS A 384 -15.56 -3.87 24.98
CA HIS A 384 -15.44 -2.51 24.47
C HIS A 384 -15.18 -2.49 22.96
N TYR A 385 -15.81 -1.54 22.30
CA TYR A 385 -15.68 -1.33 20.87
C TYR A 385 -15.64 0.16 20.53
N CYS A 386 -15.34 0.43 19.27
CA CYS A 386 -15.24 1.77 18.73
C CYS A 386 -16.24 1.90 17.59
N TYR A 387 -17.18 2.82 17.75
CA TYR A 387 -18.15 3.16 16.72
C TYR A 387 -17.63 4.32 15.88
N TYR A 388 -17.48 4.10 14.58
CA TYR A 388 -16.89 5.05 13.64
C TYR A 388 -17.98 5.70 12.80
N VAL A 389 -18.00 7.03 12.80
CA VAL A 389 -18.85 7.85 11.93
C VAL A 389 -18.01 8.82 11.14
N LYS A 390 -18.47 9.18 9.94
CA LYS A 390 -17.76 10.12 9.07
C LYS A 390 -17.54 11.45 9.80
N GLN A 391 -16.34 12.01 9.65
CA GLN A 391 -16.06 13.38 10.06
C GLN A 391 -16.90 14.34 9.20
N GLU A 392 -17.62 15.24 9.86
CA GLU A 392 -18.39 16.31 9.20
C GLU A 392 -17.48 17.37 8.59
#